data_AF-X1HRF5-F1
#
_entry.id   AF-X1HRF5-F1
#
_cell.length_a   1.000
_cell.length_b   1.000
_cell.length_c   1.000
_cell.angle_alpha   90.00
_cell.angle_beta   90.00
_cell.angle_gamma   90.00
#
_symmetry.space_group_name_H-M   'P 1'
#
loop_
_entity.id
_entity.type
_entity.pdbx_description
1 polymer ?
#
loop_
_entity_poly.entity_id
_entity_poly.type
_entity_poly.pdbx_seq_one_letter_code
_entity_poly.pdbx_strand_id
1 'polypeptide(L)' 'MNTVVKGRRSELMVMAKLLEHGFNVFECVADAQGIDCGVLGDNDMFYPIQVKS' A
#
# COMPACT_ATOMS: atom_id res chain seq x y z
N MET A 1 5.32 -7.16 -21.78
CA MET A 1 5.57 -6.90 -20.35
C MET A 1 4.20 -6.81 -19.67
N ASN A 2 3.83 -7.82 -18.88
CA ASN A 2 2.47 -7.96 -18.34
C ASN A 2 2.10 -6.81 -17.40
N THR A 3 0.95 -6.17 -17.63
CA THR A 3 0.42 -5.01 -16.88
C THR A 3 0.35 -5.28 -15.37
N VAL A 4 0.04 -6.52 -14.98
CA VAL A 4 0.01 -7.00 -13.60
C VAL A 4 1.34 -6.81 -12.87
N VAL A 5 2.47 -7.04 -13.57
CA VAL A 5 3.82 -6.91 -12.98
C VAL A 5 4.17 -5.44 -12.73
N LYS A 6 3.61 -4.51 -13.52
CA LYS A 6 3.83 -3.07 -13.31
C LYS A 6 3.06 -2.54 -12.10
N GLY A 7 1.78 -2.91 -11.95
CA GLY A 7 0.96 -2.50 -10.81
C GLY A 7 1.60 -2.91 -9.48
N ARG A 8 1.99 -4.19 -9.39
CA ARG A 8 2.60 -4.74 -8.18
C ARG A 8 3.92 -4.06 -7.81
N ARG A 9 4.73 -3.66 -8.79
CA ARG A 9 5.98 -2.93 -8.53
C ARG A 9 5.71 -1.54 -7.95
N SER A 10 4.69 -0.85 -8.45
CA SER A 10 4.30 0.47 -7.94
C SER A 10 3.77 0.38 -6.51
N GLU A 11 2.93 -0.62 -6.21
CA GLU A 11 2.44 -0.90 -4.85
C GLU A 11 3.60 -1.08 -3.87
N LEU A 12 4.53 -1.99 -4.18
CA LEU A 12 5.69 -2.27 -3.33
C LEU A 12 6.57 -1.04 -3.13
N MET A 13 6.73 -0.19 -4.14
CA MET A 13 7.52 1.03 -4.04
C MET A 13 6.87 2.09 -3.14
N VAL A 14 5.54 2.21 -3.18
CA VAL A 14 4.80 3.10 -2.26
C VAL A 14 4.91 2.59 -0.82
N MET A 15 4.71 1.29 -0.61
CA MET A 15 4.83 0.67 0.72
C MET A 15 6.24 0.85 1.30
N ALA A 16 7.29 0.66 0.50
CA ALA A 16 8.67 0.90 0.92
C ALA A 16 8.90 2.34 1.39
N LYS A 17 8.41 3.33 0.64
CA LYS A 17 8.52 4.75 1.05
C LYS A 17 7.80 5.04 2.37
N LEU A 18 6.63 4.45 2.58
CA LEU A 18 5.89 4.63 3.84
C LEU A 18 6.65 4.03 5.02
N LEU A 19 7.24 2.84 4.85
CA LEU A 19 8.13 2.24 5.86
C LEU A 19 9.36 3.12 6.14
N GLU A 20 9.99 3.69 5.11
CA GLU A 20 11.14 4.60 5.25
C GLU A 20 10.80 5.87 6.07
N HIS A 21 9.55 6.31 6.04
CA HIS A 21 9.07 7.46 6.83
C HIS A 21 8.58 7.05 8.24
N GLY A 22 8.71 5.78 8.62
CA GLY A 22 8.38 5.29 9.95
C GLY A 22 6.91 4.91 10.14
N PHE A 23 6.11 4.81 9.07
CA PHE A 23 4.74 4.33 9.18
C PHE A 23 4.68 2.81 9.39
N ASN A 24 3.71 2.36 10.18
CA ASN A 24 3.33 0.96 10.22
C ASN A 24 2.43 0.64 9.02
N VAL A 25 2.99 -0.05 8.03
CA VAL A 25 2.32 -0.37 6.76
C VAL A 25 1.75 -1.79 6.80
N PHE A 26 0.52 -1.95 6.33
CA PHE A 26 -0.19 -3.22 6.22
C PHE A 26 -0.49 -3.50 4.75
N GLU A 27 -0.18 -4.72 4.31
CA GLU A 27 -0.48 -5.20 2.98
C GLU A 27 -1.91 -5.75 2.91
N CYS A 28 -2.61 -5.49 1.81
CA CYS A 28 -3.88 -6.13 1.53
C CYS A 28 -3.66 -7.57 1.04
N VAL A 29 -4.13 -8.58 1.81
CA VAL A 29 -3.93 -10.01 1.49
C VAL A 29 -4.84 -10.49 0.35
N ALA A 30 -6.00 -9.86 0.20
CA ALA A 30 -6.99 -10.16 -0.83
C ALA A 30 -7.51 -8.86 -1.40
N ASP A 31 -7.76 -8.82 -2.71
CA ASP A 31 -8.21 -7.64 -3.43
C ASP A 31 -9.62 -7.22 -2.96
N ALA A 32 -9.63 -6.45 -1.88
CA ALA A 32 -10.82 -6.01 -1.19
C ALA A 32 -11.05 -4.55 -1.54
N GLN A 33 -12.06 -4.29 -2.37
CA GLN A 33 -12.58 -2.94 -2.63
C GLN A 33 -11.57 -1.96 -3.28
N GLY A 34 -10.52 -2.46 -3.93
CA GLY A 34 -9.51 -1.62 -4.59
C GLY A 34 -8.54 -0.94 -3.61
N ILE A 35 -8.33 -1.53 -2.44
CA ILE A 35 -7.32 -1.10 -1.46
C ILE A 35 -6.09 -2.00 -1.64
N ASP A 36 -4.93 -1.37 -1.88
CA ASP A 36 -3.67 -2.10 -2.08
C ASP A 36 -2.88 -2.25 -0.78
N CYS A 37 -2.91 -1.20 0.06
CA CYS A 37 -2.28 -1.21 1.38
C CYS A 37 -2.96 -0.22 2.33
N GLY A 38 -2.48 -0.13 3.57
CA GLY A 38 -2.89 0.94 4.48
C GLY A 38 -1.84 1.20 5.55
N VAL A 39 -2.01 2.31 6.27
CA VAL A 39 -1.11 2.71 7.36
C VAL A 39 -1.87 2.98 8.64
N LEU A 40 -1.24 2.68 9.78
CA LEU A 40 -1.72 3.10 11.09
C LEU A 40 -1.08 4.45 11.45
N GLY A 41 -1.89 5.47 11.67
CA GLY A 41 -1.44 6.77 12.17
C GLY A 41 -1.26 6.76 13.69
N ASP A 42 -0.62 7.81 14.22
CA ASP A 42 -0.30 7.96 15.66
C ASP A 42 -1.53 8.01 16.58
N ASN A 43 -2.71 8.23 16.01
CA ASN A 43 -4.01 8.27 16.67
C ASN A 43 -4.75 6.91 16.63
N ASP A 44 -4.05 5.82 16.34
CA ASP A 44 -4.61 4.47 16.10
C ASP A 44 -5.64 4.42 14.96
N MET A 45 -5.68 5.44 14.11
CA MET A 45 -6.57 5.45 12.95
C MET A 45 -5.91 4.73 11.78
N PHE A 46 -6.68 3.86 11.13
CA PHE A 46 -6.26 3.19 9.91
C PHE A 46 -6.62 4.02 8.68
N TYR A 47 -5.63 4.25 7.82
CA TYR A 47 -5.77 4.99 6.57
C TYR A 47 -5.60 4.03 5.38
N PRO A 48 -6.68 3.66 4.67
CA PRO A 48 -6.59 2.82 3.49
C PRO A 48 -5.98 3.58 2.30
N ILE A 49 -5.15 2.91 1.51
CA ILE A 49 -4.42 3.48 0.38
C ILE A 49 -4.69 2.64 -0.88
N GLN A 50 -5.11 3.34 -1.94
CA GLN A 50 -5.17 2.81 -3.29
C GLN A 50 -4.04 3.42 -4.11
N VAL A 51 -3.18 2.58 -4.68
CA VAL A 51 -2.04 2.94 -5.51
C VAL A 51 -2.47 2.95 -6.96
N LYS A 52 -2.43 4.12 -7.61
CA LYS A 52 -2.69 4.26 -9.04
C LYS A 52 -1.37 4.37 -9.80
N SER A 53 -1.15 3.44 -10.74
CA SER A 53 0.03 3.37 -11.60
C SER A 53 -0.21 3.94 -12.99
#